data_AF-A0A1Q3BIU5-F1
#
_entry.id   AF-A0A1Q3BIU5-F1
#
_cell.length_a   1.000
_cell.length_b   1.000
_cell.length_c   1.000
_cell.angle_alpha   90.00
_cell.angle_beta   90.00
_cell.angle_gamma   90.00
#
_symmetry.space_group_name_H-M   'P 1'
#
loop_
_entity.id
_entity.type
_entity.pdbx_description
1 polymer ?
#
loop_
_entity_poly.entity_id
_entity_poly.type
_entity_poly.pdbx_seq_one_letter_code
_entity_poly.pdbx_strand_id
1 'polypeptide(L)'
;VFDLRDKEHTTIIYESSEPETHLVRLGWNKQDPRYMATIIMDTAKVVVLDICFPTENTIWAPHSSCHICTAGDDSQALIWDLSSMGQPVEGGLDPILAYIAGAEIQLQWSSSHPDW
;
A
#
# COMPACT_ATOMS: atom_id res chain seq x y z
N VAL A 1 -7.82 11.18 5.11
CA VAL A 1 -6.96 11.10 3.89
C VAL A 1 -7.85 10.75 2.73
N PHE A 2 -7.62 11.37 1.57
CA PHE A 2 -8.34 11.06 0.33
C PHE A 2 -7.41 10.28 -0.58
N ASP A 3 -7.85 9.14 -1.12
CA ASP A 3 -7.20 8.56 -2.28
C ASP A 3 -7.67 9.34 -3.53
N LEU A 4 -6.74 9.76 -4.38
CA LEU A 4 -7.09 10.49 -5.61
C LEU A 4 -7.66 9.56 -6.70
N ARG A 5 -7.40 8.25 -6.59
CA ARG A 5 -7.91 7.19 -7.48
C ARG A 5 -9.34 6.79 -7.11
N ASP A 6 -9.67 6.87 -5.83
CA ASP A 6 -10.99 6.57 -5.28
C ASP A 6 -11.55 7.78 -4.53
N LYS A 7 -12.31 8.60 -5.25
CA LYS A 7 -12.85 9.87 -4.75
C LYS A 7 -14.07 9.70 -3.85
N GLU A 8 -14.65 8.50 -3.80
CA GLU A 8 -15.86 8.22 -3.02
C GLU A 8 -15.51 7.76 -1.60
N HIS A 9 -14.33 7.18 -1.42
CA HIS A 9 -13.88 6.66 -0.14
C HIS A 9 -12.87 7.59 0.54
N THR A 10 -13.03 7.74 1.86
CA THR A 10 -12.11 8.50 2.71
C THR A 10 -11.75 7.68 3.93
N THR A 11 -10.51 7.80 4.39
CA THR A 11 -10.04 7.12 5.60
C THR A 11 -9.73 8.14 6.67
N ILE A 12 -10.33 7.98 7.85
CA ILE A 12 -10.01 8.75 9.04
C ILE A 12 -8.78 8.11 9.69
N ILE A 13 -7.68 8.85 9.74
CA ILE A 13 -6.38 8.40 10.26
C ILE A 13 -6.07 8.94 11.66
N TYR A 14 -6.84 9.94 12.11
CA TYR A 14 -6.68 10.57 13.41
C TYR A 14 -8.00 11.19 13.83
N GLU A 15 -8.39 10.92 15.06
CA GLU A 15 -9.53 11.52 15.73
C GLU A 15 -9.08 11.95 17.13
N SER A 16 -9.33 13.20 17.50
CA SER A 16 -9.01 13.67 18.85
C SER A 16 -10.11 13.26 19.81
N SER A 17 -9.72 12.81 21.00
CA SER A 17 -10.66 12.62 22.12
C SER A 17 -11.13 13.95 22.75
N GLU A 18 -10.43 15.04 22.46
CA GLU A 18 -10.68 16.38 23.00
C GLU A 18 -11.28 17.30 21.90
N PRO A 19 -12.40 18.01 22.17
CA PRO A 19 -13.12 18.77 21.14
C PRO A 19 -12.39 19.97 20.53
N GLU A 20 -11.41 20.54 21.24
CA GLU A 20 -10.71 21.77 20.82
C GLU A 20 -9.28 21.51 20.29
N THR A 21 -8.95 20.25 20.00
CA THR A 21 -7.62 19.87 19.53
C THR A 21 -7.51 20.06 18.03
N HIS A 22 -7.00 21.22 17.60
CA HIS A 22 -6.74 21.48 16.20
C HIS A 22 -5.30 21.11 15.81
N LEU A 23 -5.13 20.46 14.66
CA LEU A 23 -3.81 20.19 14.07
C LEU A 23 -3.36 21.39 13.23
N VAL A 24 -2.13 21.87 13.41
CA VAL A 24 -1.68 23.13 12.78
C VAL A 24 -0.94 22.91 11.47
N ARG A 25 0.01 21.97 11.44
CA ARG A 25 0.90 21.72 10.29
C ARG A 25 1.18 20.24 10.18
N LEU A 26 1.19 19.74 8.95
CA LEU A 26 1.59 18.37 8.63
C LEU A 26 2.98 18.38 7.98
N GLY A 27 3.85 17.48 8.44
CA GLY A 27 5.17 17.26 7.87
C GLY A 27 5.41 15.78 7.61
N TRP A 28 5.69 15.42 6.35
CA TRP A 28 6.01 14.05 5.98
C TRP A 28 7.44 13.68 6.38
N ASN A 29 7.62 12.45 6.87
CA ASN A 29 8.96 11.89 7.01
C ASN A 29 9.51 11.58 5.61
N LYS A 30 10.70 12.12 5.31
CA LYS A 30 11.35 11.99 3.99
C LYS A 30 12.04 10.65 3.77
N GLN A 31 12.34 9.91 4.83
CA GLN A 31 12.98 8.59 4.76
C GLN A 31 11.95 7.47 4.76
N ASP A 32 10.87 7.65 5.53
CA ASP A 32 9.76 6.70 5.58
C ASP A 32 8.42 7.43 5.40
N PRO A 33 7.81 7.37 4.20
CA PRO A 33 6.57 8.09 3.90
C PRO A 33 5.35 7.55 4.65
N ARG A 34 5.45 6.43 5.38
CA ARG A 34 4.38 5.93 6.26
C ARG A 34 4.16 6.84 7.45
N TYR A 35 5.13 7.67 7.79
CA TYR A 35 5.03 8.54 8.95
C TYR A 35 4.82 10.00 8.57
N MET A 36 3.85 10.63 9.24
CA MET A 36 3.63 12.05 9.17
C MET A 36 3.59 12.62 10.59
N ALA A 37 4.26 13.76 10.81
CA ALA A 37 4.25 14.43 12.10
C ALA A 37 3.34 15.67 12.05
N THR A 38 2.71 15.97 13.19
CA THR A 38 1.89 17.15 13.38
C THR A 38 2.06 17.73 14.78
N ILE A 39 1.77 19.02 14.92
CA ILE A 39 1.77 19.72 16.20
C ILE A 39 0.32 20.05 16.54
N ILE A 40 -0.07 19.76 17.78
CA ILE A 40 -1.36 20.15 18.33
C ILE A 40 -1.31 21.64 18.68
N MET A 41 -2.30 22.39 18.22
CA MET A 41 -2.45 23.82 18.47
C MET A 41 -2.39 24.12 19.97
N ASP A 42 -1.66 25.19 20.32
CA ASP A 42 -1.50 25.69 21.69
C ASP A 42 -0.91 24.69 22.71
N THR A 43 -0.24 23.64 22.24
CA THR A 43 0.48 22.70 23.10
C THR A 43 1.92 22.48 22.64
N ALA A 44 2.75 21.94 23.53
CA ALA A 44 4.08 21.44 23.20
C ALA A 44 4.08 19.97 22.73
N LYS A 45 2.92 19.41 22.37
CA LYS A 45 2.79 18.00 21.97
C LYS A 45 2.99 17.84 20.46
N VAL A 46 3.78 16.84 20.10
CA VAL A 46 3.96 16.37 18.72
C VAL A 46 3.30 15.00 18.61
N VAL A 47 2.51 14.81 17.56
CA VAL A 47 1.88 13.52 17.24
C VAL A 47 2.54 12.99 15.97
N VAL A 48 2.95 11.72 16.01
CA VAL A 48 3.41 10.97 14.83
C VAL A 48 2.26 10.05 14.41
N LEU A 49 1.79 10.24 13.18
CA LEU A 49 0.73 9.51 12.54
C LEU A 49 1.36 8.42 11.65
N ASP A 50 1.02 7.17 11.91
CA ASP A 50 1.29 6.05 11.00
C ASP A 50 0.16 5.98 9.98
N ILE A 51 0.47 6.40 8.76
CA ILE A 51 -0.41 6.35 7.61
C ILE A 51 0.09 5.22 6.73
N CYS A 52 -0.48 4.03 6.95
CA CYS A 52 -0.23 2.88 6.09
C CYS A 52 -0.32 3.33 4.63
N PHE A 53 0.77 3.16 3.89
CA PHE A 53 0.78 3.39 2.46
C PHE A 53 -0.35 2.54 1.86
N PRO A 54 -1.15 3.04 0.90
CA PRO A 54 -2.19 2.23 0.29
C PRO A 54 -1.56 0.93 -0.17
N THR A 55 -2.08 -0.16 0.36
CA THR A 55 -1.57 -1.50 0.11
C THR A 55 -1.86 -1.77 -1.35
N GLU A 56 -0.81 -1.91 -2.14
CA GLU A 56 -0.98 -2.18 -3.55
C GLU A 56 -1.33 -3.67 -3.65
N ASN A 57 -2.58 -3.99 -3.99
CA ASN A 57 -3.02 -5.36 -4.23
C ASN A 57 -2.40 -5.94 -5.52
N THR A 58 -1.55 -5.18 -6.21
CA THR A 58 -0.89 -5.57 -7.45
C THR A 58 0.46 -4.83 -7.58
N ILE A 59 1.56 -5.57 -7.73
CA ILE A 59 2.92 -5.03 -7.92
C ILE A 59 3.63 -5.69 -9.10
N TRP A 60 4.38 -4.90 -9.86
CA TRP A 60 5.24 -5.40 -10.96
C TRP A 60 6.61 -5.79 -10.44
N ALA A 61 7.22 -6.83 -11.02
CA ALA A 61 8.59 -7.19 -10.73
C ALA A 61 9.57 -6.07 -11.18
N PRO A 62 10.47 -5.61 -10.31
CA PRO A 62 11.39 -4.52 -10.63
C PRO A 62 12.43 -4.90 -11.70
N HIS A 63 12.75 -6.18 -11.81
CA HIS A 63 13.71 -6.73 -12.76
C HIS A 63 13.04 -7.40 -13.99
N SER A 64 11.71 -7.45 -14.06
CA SER A 64 11.00 -8.12 -15.14
C SER A 64 9.78 -7.34 -15.59
N SER A 65 9.71 -7.04 -16.89
CA SER A 65 8.56 -6.38 -17.51
C SER A 65 7.35 -7.30 -17.70
N CYS A 66 7.47 -8.60 -17.40
CA CYS A 66 6.40 -9.58 -17.61
C CYS A 66 5.98 -10.31 -16.34
N HIS A 67 6.58 -10.03 -15.18
CA HIS A 67 6.12 -10.63 -13.92
C HIS A 67 5.33 -9.63 -13.10
N ILE A 68 4.19 -10.09 -12.58
CA ILE A 68 3.32 -9.31 -11.71
C ILE A 68 2.87 -10.19 -10.54
N CYS A 69 2.71 -9.60 -9.37
CA CYS A 69 2.15 -10.26 -8.19
C CYS A 69 0.86 -9.57 -7.78
N THR A 70 -0.18 -10.33 -7.48
CA THR A 70 -1.47 -9.83 -7.00
C THR A 70 -1.81 -10.44 -5.65
N ALA A 71 -2.42 -9.67 -4.76
CA ALA A 71 -2.94 -10.16 -3.48
C ALA A 71 -4.36 -9.66 -3.27
N GLY A 72 -5.18 -10.46 -2.60
CA GLY A 72 -6.56 -10.12 -2.30
C GLY A 72 -6.99 -10.48 -0.88
N ASP A 73 -8.20 -10.07 -0.54
CA ASP A 73 -8.85 -10.32 0.76
C ASP A 73 -9.10 -11.82 1.03
N ASP A 74 -8.98 -12.66 -0.01
CA ASP A 74 -9.06 -14.12 0.10
C ASP A 74 -7.79 -14.76 0.69
N SER A 75 -6.85 -13.93 1.17
CA SER A 75 -5.58 -14.37 1.77
C SER A 75 -4.68 -15.11 0.77
N GLN A 76 -4.87 -14.89 -0.54
CA GLN A 76 -4.03 -15.45 -1.58
C GLN A 76 -3.13 -14.38 -2.21
N ALA A 77 -1.89 -14.76 -2.48
CA ALA A 77 -0.97 -14.02 -3.32
C ALA A 77 -0.57 -14.88 -4.52
N LEU A 78 -0.73 -14.33 -5.71
CA LEU A 78 -0.49 -15.02 -6.98
C LEU A 78 0.63 -14.30 -7.73
N ILE A 79 1.55 -15.06 -8.34
CA ILE A 79 2.56 -14.55 -9.26
C ILE A 79 2.18 -14.99 -10.66
N TRP A 80 2.20 -14.05 -11.59
CA TRP A 80 1.82 -14.26 -12.99
C TRP A 80 3.00 -13.99 -13.90
N ASP A 81 3.15 -14.80 -14.95
CA ASP A 81 4.04 -14.53 -16.07
C ASP A 81 3.24 -14.15 -17.31
N LEU A 82 3.50 -12.93 -17.79
CA LEU A 82 2.86 -12.27 -18.92
C LEU A 82 3.68 -12.43 -20.21
N SER A 83 4.79 -13.18 -20.20
CA SER A 83 5.67 -13.37 -21.36
C SER A 83 4.94 -13.90 -22.60
N SER A 84 3.84 -14.63 -22.40
CA SER A 84 3.00 -15.25 -23.43
C SER A 84 1.79 -14.42 -23.88
N MET A 85 1.58 -13.20 -23.35
CA MET A 85 0.44 -12.32 -23.67
C MET A 85 0.30 -11.93 -25.16
N GLY A 86 1.31 -12.21 -25.98
CA GLY A 86 1.27 -12.00 -27.44
C GLY A 86 0.70 -13.18 -28.24
N GLN A 87 0.40 -14.32 -27.61
CA GLN A 87 -0.18 -15.49 -28.25
C GLN A 87 -1.65 -15.68 -27.82
N PRO A 88 -2.54 -16.16 -28.70
CA PRO A 88 -3.88 -16.53 -28.30
C PRO A 88 -3.81 -17.67 -27.28
N VAL A 89 -3.98 -17.34 -26.00
CA VAL A 89 -4.04 -18.35 -24.94
C VAL A 89 -5.49 -18.81 -24.84
N GLU A 90 -5.81 -19.97 -25.42
CA GLU A 90 -7.11 -20.60 -25.18
C GLU A 90 -7.18 -21.02 -23.70
N GLY A 91 -7.94 -20.29 -22.89
CA GLY A 91 -8.15 -20.60 -21.47
C GLY A 91 -7.69 -19.54 -20.48
N GLY A 92 -7.07 -18.45 -20.93
CA GLY A 92 -6.51 -17.43 -20.02
C GLY A 92 -5.13 -17.80 -19.49
N LEU A 93 -4.57 -16.96 -18.61
CA LEU A 93 -3.25 -17.20 -18.00
C LEU A 93 -3.43 -17.85 -16.63
N ASP A 94 -2.70 -18.94 -16.37
CA ASP A 94 -2.59 -19.52 -15.04
C ASP A 94 -1.45 -18.86 -14.24
N PRO A 95 -1.61 -18.66 -12.92
CA PRO A 95 -0.51 -18.15 -12.10
C PRO A 95 0.62 -19.17 -12.02
N ILE A 96 1.87 -18.71 -12.10
CA ILE A 96 3.06 -19.56 -12.00
C ILE A 96 3.36 -19.96 -10.55
N LEU A 97 2.86 -19.18 -9.58
CA LEU A 97 3.02 -19.47 -8.16
C LEU A 97 1.82 -18.91 -7.38
N ALA A 98 1.39 -19.65 -6.36
CA ALA A 98 0.35 -19.25 -5.43
C ALA A 98 0.82 -19.45 -3.99
N TYR A 99 0.54 -18.45 -3.15
CA TYR A 99 0.78 -18.47 -1.72
C TYR A 99 -0.53 -18.18 -0.99
N ILE A 100 -0.77 -18.91 0.10
CA ILE A 100 -1.97 -18.76 0.93
C ILE A 100 -1.52 -18.44 2.36
N ALA A 101 -2.01 -17.32 2.90
CA ALA A 101 -1.75 -16.89 4.27
C ALA A 101 -2.93 -17.19 5.19
N GLY A 102 -2.72 -17.02 6.50
CA GLY A 102 -3.79 -17.10 7.51
C GLY A 102 -4.59 -15.80 7.68
N ALA A 103 -4.26 -14.75 6.94
CA ALA A 103 -4.89 -13.43 6.98
C ALA A 103 -4.64 -12.68 5.66
N GLU A 104 -5.28 -11.52 5.50
CA GLU A 104 -5.10 -10.61 4.37
C GLU A 104 -3.63 -10.34 4.06
N ILE A 105 -3.28 -10.37 2.77
CA ILE A 105 -1.90 -10.17 2.30
C ILE A 105 -1.78 -8.78 1.69
N GLN A 106 -0.74 -8.07 2.11
CA GLN A 106 -0.37 -6.76 1.55
C GLN A 106 0.96 -6.90 0.80
N LEU A 107 1.01 -6.37 -0.42
CA LEU A 107 2.23 -6.45 -1.25
C LEU A 107 3.00 -5.13 -1.20
N GLN A 108 4.31 -5.23 -0.96
CA GLN A 108 5.22 -4.10 -1.05
C GLN A 108 6.62 -4.60 -1.43
N TRP A 109 7.29 -3.87 -2.31
CA TRP A 109 8.73 -4.06 -2.51
C TRP A 109 9.51 -3.56 -1.31
N SER A 110 10.60 -4.25 -1.00
CA SER A 110 11.58 -3.75 -0.04
C SER A 110 12.37 -2.60 -0.66
N SER A 111 12.42 -1.46 0.01
CA SER A 111 13.29 -0.34 -0.40
C SER A 111 14.78 -0.67 -0.29
N SER A 112 15.13 -1.68 0.52
CA SER A 112 16.51 -2.11 0.77
C SER A 112 16.97 -3.23 -0.17
N HIS A 113 16.02 -3.98 -0.73
CA HIS A 113 16.27 -5.11 -1.63
C HIS A 113 15.31 -4.98 -2.82
N PRO A 114 15.69 -4.18 -3.84
CA PRO A 114 14.89 -4.04 -5.05
C PRO A 114 14.96 -5.27 -5.94
N ASP A 115 15.90 -6.19 -5.71
CA ASP A 115 15.93 -7.51 -6.32
C ASP A 115 15.39 -8.52 -5.29
N TRP A 116 14.61 -9.51 -5.75
CA TRP A 116 13.87 -10.51 -4.96
C TRP A 116 14.58 -10.96 -3.67
#